data_AF-A0A182ET85-F1
#
_entry.id   AF-A0A182ET85-F1
#
_cell.length_a   1.000
_cell.length_b   1.000
_cell.length_c   1.000
_cell.angle_alpha   90.00
_cell.angle_beta   90.00
_cell.angle_gamma   90.00
#
_symmetry.space_group_name_H-M   'P 1'
#
loop_
_entity.id
_entity.type
_entity.pdbx_description
1 polymer ?
#
loop_
_entity_poly.entity_id
_entity_poly.type
_entity_poly.pdbx_seq_one_letter_code
_entity_poly.pdbx_strand_id
1 'polypeptide(L)'
;MILFIIFPAIIVAVTGYNCPGGKLTALERKKIVDQNNKYRSDLVNGKLKNRNGTYMPRGKNMLELKWDCKLESSAQRWANQCTFGHSPRQQREGVGENVYAYWSSVSVAGLKKTAGTDAGKSWWSELPKLYENNPSNNMTWKVAGQGVLHFTQ
;
A
#
# COMPACT_ATOMS: atom_id res chain seq x y z
N MET A 1 -44.44 -23.04 -16.99
CA MET A 1 -44.24 -21.87 -16.13
C MET A 1 -42.75 -21.51 -16.20
N ILE A 2 -42.38 -20.47 -16.95
CA ILE A 2 -40.97 -20.08 -17.16
C ILE A 2 -40.60 -19.09 -16.06
N LEU A 3 -39.68 -19.47 -15.17
CA LEU A 3 -39.20 -18.64 -14.09
C LEU A 3 -38.02 -17.77 -14.59
N PHE A 4 -38.27 -16.50 -14.84
CA PHE A 4 -37.20 -15.52 -15.12
C PHE A 4 -36.64 -15.01 -13.78
N ILE A 5 -35.44 -15.46 -13.40
CA ILE A 5 -34.67 -14.84 -12.33
C ILE A 5 -33.91 -13.66 -12.93
N ILE A 6 -34.48 -12.46 -12.81
CA ILE A 6 -33.74 -11.22 -13.07
C ILE A 6 -32.80 -11.04 -11.87
N PHE A 7 -31.52 -11.33 -12.06
CA PHE A 7 -30.49 -10.83 -11.15
C PHE A 7 -30.29 -9.35 -11.46
N PRO A 8 -30.77 -8.40 -10.64
CA PRO A 8 -30.34 -7.02 -10.79
C PRO A 8 -28.84 -6.99 -10.50
N ALA A 9 -28.04 -6.82 -11.55
CA ALA A 9 -26.65 -6.42 -11.40
C ALA A 9 -26.67 -5.02 -10.79
N ILE A 10 -26.66 -4.94 -9.45
CA ILE A 10 -26.33 -3.71 -8.75
C ILE A 10 -24.87 -3.46 -9.10
N ILE A 11 -24.64 -2.71 -10.18
CA ILE A 11 -23.35 -2.11 -10.46
C ILE A 11 -23.17 -1.09 -9.34
N VAL A 12 -22.59 -1.53 -8.21
CA VAL A 12 -22.07 -0.62 -7.21
C VAL A 12 -20.91 0.09 -7.90
N ALA A 13 -21.21 1.20 -8.57
CA ALA A 13 -20.20 2.13 -9.00
C ALA A 13 -19.49 2.55 -7.72
N VAL A 14 -18.27 2.02 -7.50
CA VAL A 14 -17.49 2.37 -6.32
C VAL A 14 -17.03 3.80 -6.51
N THR A 15 -17.85 4.76 -6.08
CA THR A 15 -17.65 6.20 -6.25
C THR A 15 -16.34 6.68 -5.62
N GLY A 16 -15.78 5.93 -4.66
CA GLY A 16 -14.53 6.25 -3.96
C GLY A 16 -13.22 5.96 -4.70
N TYR A 17 -13.24 5.30 -5.88
CA TYR A 17 -12.01 4.99 -6.64
C TYR A 17 -11.95 5.67 -8.02
N ASN A 18 -12.83 6.62 -8.28
CA ASN A 18 -12.77 7.41 -9.51
C ASN A 18 -11.96 8.69 -9.26
N CYS A 19 -10.80 8.80 -9.90
CA CYS A 19 -9.97 10.01 -9.84
C CYS A 19 -9.85 10.60 -11.26
N PRO A 20 -10.54 11.72 -11.55
CA PRO A 20 -10.47 12.38 -12.85
C PRO A 20 -9.03 12.73 -13.24
N GLY A 21 -8.62 12.37 -14.47
CA GLY A 21 -7.26 12.58 -14.96
C GLY A 21 -6.17 11.70 -14.34
N GLY A 22 -6.52 10.78 -13.44
CA GLY A 22 -5.58 9.82 -12.84
C GLY A 22 -5.13 8.77 -13.86
N LYS A 23 -3.88 8.30 -13.74
CA LYS A 23 -3.31 7.28 -14.64
C LYS A 23 -3.54 5.84 -14.18
N LEU A 24 -4.09 5.65 -12.97
CA LEU A 24 -4.54 4.36 -12.47
C LEU A 24 -6.01 4.13 -12.81
N THR A 25 -6.38 2.86 -12.93
CA THR A 25 -7.76 2.41 -13.02
C THR A 25 -8.39 2.31 -11.63
N ALA A 26 -9.72 2.37 -11.54
CA ALA A 26 -10.43 2.18 -10.27
C ALA A 26 -10.12 0.82 -9.61
N LEU A 27 -9.91 -0.22 -10.41
CA LEU A 27 -9.56 -1.55 -9.92
C LEU A 27 -8.15 -1.59 -9.30
N GLU A 28 -7.16 -0.95 -9.91
CA GLU A 28 -5.80 -0.87 -9.35
C GLU A 28 -5.79 -0.15 -8.01
N ARG A 29 -6.48 1.00 -7.92
CA ARG A 29 -6.64 1.74 -6.65
C ARG A 29 -7.28 0.88 -5.57
N LYS A 30 -8.39 0.21 -5.90
CA LYS A 30 -9.09 -0.68 -4.98
C LYS A 30 -8.16 -1.79 -4.48
N LYS A 31 -7.42 -2.45 -5.36
CA LYS A 31 -6.49 -3.52 -4.99
C LYS A 31 -5.39 -3.04 -4.03
N ILE A 32 -4.87 -1.83 -4.23
CA ILE A 32 -3.86 -1.24 -3.35
C ILE A 32 -4.44 -0.99 -1.96
N VAL A 33 -5.63 -0.38 -1.87
CA VAL A 33 -6.30 -0.13 -0.59
C VAL A 33 -6.66 -1.43 0.13
N ASP A 34 -7.31 -2.36 -0.57
CA ASP A 34 -7.71 -3.65 -0.02
C ASP A 34 -6.50 -4.41 0.52
N GLN A 35 -5.39 -4.43 -0.22
CA GLN A 35 -4.16 -5.11 0.22
C GLN A 35 -3.58 -4.47 1.49
N ASN A 36 -3.44 -3.14 1.53
CA ASN A 36 -2.88 -2.48 2.70
C ASN A 36 -3.79 -2.61 3.92
N ASN A 37 -5.12 -2.48 3.76
CA ASN A 37 -6.07 -2.71 4.85
C ASN A 37 -6.07 -4.16 5.32
N LYS A 38 -5.87 -5.14 4.42
CA LYS A 38 -5.66 -6.53 4.82
C LYS A 38 -4.40 -6.70 5.67
N TYR A 39 -3.26 -6.14 5.25
CA TYR A 39 -2.02 -6.23 6.05
C TYR A 39 -2.17 -5.54 7.40
N ARG A 40 -2.76 -4.35 7.45
CA ARG A 40 -3.05 -3.62 8.70
C ARG A 40 -3.94 -4.42 9.63
N SER A 41 -4.99 -5.04 9.10
CA SER A 41 -5.91 -5.90 9.86
C SER A 41 -5.20 -7.16 10.39
N ASP A 42 -4.43 -7.85 9.55
CA ASP A 42 -3.69 -9.04 9.97
C ASP A 42 -2.61 -8.69 11.02
N LEU A 43 -1.97 -7.53 10.90
CA LEU A 43 -1.00 -7.01 11.88
C LEU A 43 -1.65 -6.81 13.25
N VAL A 44 -2.73 -6.02 13.35
CA VAL A 44 -3.36 -5.72 14.65
C VAL A 44 -4.06 -6.92 15.28
N ASN A 45 -4.40 -7.92 14.48
CA ASN A 45 -4.91 -9.19 14.97
C ASN A 45 -3.81 -10.18 15.40
N GLY A 46 -2.53 -9.77 15.35
CA GLY A 46 -1.40 -10.58 15.80
C GLY A 46 -1.11 -11.78 14.92
N LYS A 47 -1.37 -11.69 13.60
CA LYS A 47 -1.20 -12.80 12.65
C LYS A 47 0.12 -12.76 11.89
N LEU A 48 0.82 -11.63 11.92
CA LEU A 48 2.08 -11.43 11.20
C LEU A 48 3.28 -11.60 12.14
N LYS A 49 4.34 -12.23 11.65
CA LYS A 49 5.59 -12.45 12.39
C LYS A 49 6.65 -11.43 11.98
N ASN A 50 7.43 -11.00 12.96
CA ASN A 50 8.64 -10.21 12.74
C ASN A 50 9.83 -11.10 12.32
N ARG A 51 11.01 -10.51 12.13
CA ARG A 51 12.23 -11.21 11.71
C ARG A 51 12.63 -12.34 12.66
N ASN A 52 12.35 -12.21 13.96
CA ASN A 52 12.65 -13.24 14.96
C ASN A 52 11.60 -14.36 15.01
N GLY A 53 10.63 -14.38 14.09
CA GLY A 53 9.56 -15.38 14.07
C GLY A 53 8.51 -15.18 15.17
N THR A 54 8.58 -14.07 15.91
CA THR A 54 7.62 -13.72 16.97
C THR A 54 6.44 -12.98 16.35
N TYR A 55 5.22 -13.33 16.76
CA TYR A 55 4.03 -12.61 16.31
C TYR A 55 4.05 -11.16 16.82
N MET A 56 3.66 -10.23 15.95
CA MET A 56 3.52 -8.83 16.30
C MET A 56 2.42 -8.64 17.36
N PRO A 57 2.56 -7.65 18.27
CA PRO A 57 1.58 -7.42 19.31
C PRO A 57 0.21 -7.05 18.71
N ARG A 58 -0.86 -7.48 19.38
CA ARG A 58 -2.22 -7.07 18.99
C ARG A 58 -2.37 -5.55 19.17
N GLY A 59 -3.09 -4.93 18.25
CA GLY A 59 -3.33 -3.49 18.24
C GLY A 59 -4.81 -3.16 18.32
N LYS A 60 -5.10 -1.89 18.63
CA LYS A 60 -6.43 -1.28 18.53
C LYS A 60 -6.32 0.08 17.84
N ASN A 61 -7.44 0.60 17.35
CA ASN A 61 -7.53 1.92 16.70
C ASN A 61 -6.64 2.07 15.45
N MET A 62 -6.34 0.96 14.76
CA MET A 62 -5.70 1.02 13.45
C MET A 62 -6.71 1.47 12.41
N LEU A 63 -6.49 2.66 11.85
CA LEU A 63 -7.42 3.27 10.91
C LEU A 63 -7.49 2.48 9.60
N GLU A 64 -8.69 2.34 9.07
CA GLU A 64 -8.91 1.85 7.71
C GLU A 64 -8.52 2.93 6.71
N LEU A 65 -7.64 2.59 5.77
CA LEU A 65 -7.21 3.50 4.72
C LEU A 65 -8.30 3.66 3.67
N LYS A 66 -8.37 4.88 3.13
CA LYS A 66 -9.21 5.23 1.98
C LYS A 66 -8.32 5.79 0.87
N TRP A 67 -8.76 5.64 -0.37
CA TRP A 67 -8.08 6.28 -1.49
C TRP A 67 -8.34 7.78 -1.50
N ASP A 68 -7.31 8.58 -1.76
CA ASP A 68 -7.41 10.03 -1.91
C ASP A 68 -6.80 10.43 -3.26
N CYS A 69 -7.62 11.05 -4.12
CA CYS A 69 -7.20 11.45 -5.46
C CYS A 69 -6.17 12.59 -5.47
N LYS A 70 -6.10 13.42 -4.42
CA LYS A 70 -5.06 14.46 -4.29
C LYS A 70 -3.71 13.82 -3.99
N LEU A 71 -3.68 12.80 -3.11
CA LEU A 71 -2.47 12.02 -2.85
C LEU A 71 -2.01 11.23 -4.09
N GLU A 72 -2.95 10.65 -4.84
CA GLU A 72 -2.62 10.03 -6.14
C GLU A 72 -2.00 11.07 -7.10
N SER A 73 -2.60 12.26 -7.19
CA SER A 73 -2.13 13.30 -8.09
C SER A 73 -0.69 13.73 -7.75
N SER A 74 -0.35 13.92 -6.47
CA SER A 74 1.02 14.24 -6.05
C SER A 74 1.99 13.08 -6.32
N ALA A 75 1.62 11.85 -5.94
CA ALA A 75 2.45 10.67 -6.20
C ALA A 75 2.68 10.45 -7.70
N GLN A 76 1.65 10.66 -8.53
CA GLN A 76 1.75 10.52 -9.98
C GLN A 76 2.65 11.59 -10.61
N ARG A 77 2.64 12.83 -10.09
CA ARG A 77 3.57 13.89 -10.54
C ARG A 77 5.02 13.50 -10.29
N TRP A 78 5.32 12.92 -9.13
CA TRP A 78 6.66 12.44 -8.81
C TRP A 78 7.05 11.22 -9.66
N ALA A 79 6.15 10.23 -9.78
CA ALA A 79 6.39 9.05 -10.61
C ALA A 79 6.67 9.38 -12.08
N ASN A 80 6.07 10.45 -12.61
CA ASN A 80 6.33 10.92 -13.98
C ASN A 80 7.78 11.42 -14.20
N GLN A 81 8.53 11.73 -13.14
CA GLN A 81 9.93 12.15 -13.24
C GLN A 81 10.88 10.97 -13.49
N CYS A 82 10.39 9.72 -13.40
CA CYS A 82 11.19 8.51 -13.61
C CYS A 82 12.49 8.45 -12.78
N THR A 83 12.47 9.05 -11.59
CA THR A 83 13.62 9.09 -10.67
C THR A 83 13.34 8.18 -9.48
N PHE A 84 14.25 7.25 -9.20
CA PHE A 84 14.13 6.40 -8.02
C PHE A 84 14.71 7.11 -6.79
N GLY A 85 13.82 7.69 -6.01
CA GLY A 85 14.14 8.42 -4.78
C GLY A 85 12.90 9.13 -4.25
N HIS A 86 13.03 9.75 -3.08
CA HIS A 86 11.95 10.54 -2.51
C HIS A 86 11.74 11.87 -3.23
N SER A 87 10.50 12.33 -3.29
CA SER A 87 10.21 13.68 -3.76
C SER A 87 10.78 14.73 -2.80
N PRO A 88 11.10 15.95 -3.29
CA PRO A 88 11.55 17.05 -2.45
C PRO A 88 10.57 17.31 -1.30
N ARG A 89 11.09 17.64 -0.11
CA ARG A 89 10.28 17.77 1.11
C ARG A 89 9.11 18.76 0.96
N GLN A 90 9.32 19.84 0.22
CA GLN A 90 8.31 20.87 -0.06
C GLN A 90 7.12 20.34 -0.88
N GLN A 91 7.30 19.26 -1.64
CA GLN A 91 6.24 18.64 -2.45
C GLN A 91 5.41 17.61 -1.67
N ARG A 92 5.82 17.27 -0.43
CA ARG A 92 5.19 16.26 0.43
C ARG A 92 5.05 16.71 1.88
N GLU A 93 4.81 18.01 2.08
CA GLU A 93 4.54 18.55 3.41
C GLU A 93 3.32 17.89 4.04
N GLY A 94 3.49 17.33 5.25
CA GLY A 94 2.43 16.60 5.96
C GLY A 94 2.07 15.24 5.37
N VAL A 95 2.82 14.73 4.39
CA VAL A 95 2.53 13.46 3.68
C VAL A 95 3.72 12.50 3.75
N GLY A 96 3.46 11.26 4.19
CA GLY A 96 4.41 10.16 4.10
C GLY A 96 4.57 9.66 2.66
N GLU A 97 5.72 9.08 2.31
CA GLU A 97 5.99 8.63 0.95
C GLU A 97 6.77 7.32 0.96
N ASN A 98 6.26 6.31 0.25
CA ASN A 98 6.99 5.09 -0.08
C ASN A 98 7.25 5.05 -1.59
N VAL A 99 8.42 4.58 -2.00
CA VAL A 99 8.83 4.50 -3.40
C VAL A 99 9.23 3.06 -3.74
N TYR A 100 8.86 2.62 -4.94
CA TYR A 100 9.18 1.30 -5.46
C TYR A 100 9.53 1.41 -6.94
N ALA A 101 10.51 0.64 -7.37
CA ALA A 101 10.89 0.52 -8.77
C ALA A 101 11.16 -0.94 -9.13
N TYR A 102 10.99 -1.25 -10.40
CA TYR A 102 11.34 -2.53 -10.99
C TYR A 102 12.12 -2.27 -12.27
N TRP A 103 13.30 -2.88 -12.40
CA TRP A 103 14.17 -2.75 -13.57
C TRP A 103 14.21 -4.07 -14.34
N SER A 104 14.09 -3.98 -15.66
CA SER A 104 14.13 -5.12 -16.56
C SER A 104 14.77 -4.72 -17.88
N SER A 105 15.42 -5.68 -18.55
CA SER A 105 15.91 -5.51 -19.92
C SER A 105 14.81 -5.70 -20.98
N VAL A 106 13.61 -6.13 -20.56
CA VAL A 106 12.44 -6.31 -21.43
C VAL A 106 11.29 -5.41 -20.99
N SER A 107 10.24 -5.34 -21.83
CA SER A 107 9.07 -4.50 -21.56
C SER A 107 8.40 -4.83 -20.22
N VAL A 108 8.17 -3.79 -19.41
CA VAL A 108 7.47 -3.86 -18.12
C VAL A 108 5.98 -3.52 -18.23
N ALA A 109 5.46 -3.29 -19.43
CA ALA A 109 4.07 -2.86 -19.63
C ALA A 109 3.04 -3.84 -19.00
N GLY A 110 3.33 -5.14 -19.03
CA GLY A 110 2.50 -6.17 -18.41
C GLY A 110 2.45 -6.09 -16.88
N LEU A 111 3.51 -5.57 -16.24
CA LEU A 111 3.62 -5.48 -14.78
C LEU A 111 2.89 -4.27 -14.20
N LYS A 112 2.57 -3.27 -15.04
CA LYS A 112 1.89 -2.04 -14.59
C LYS A 112 0.59 -2.33 -13.83
N LYS A 113 -0.16 -3.35 -14.26
CA LYS A 113 -1.46 -3.74 -13.67
C LYS A 113 -1.37 -4.23 -12.22
N THR A 114 -0.21 -4.70 -11.80
CA THR A 114 0.04 -5.22 -10.43
C THR A 114 1.06 -4.40 -9.65
N ALA A 115 1.69 -3.40 -10.29
CA ALA A 115 2.79 -2.63 -9.74
C ALA A 115 2.50 -2.09 -8.32
N GLY A 116 1.31 -1.53 -8.08
CA GLY A 116 0.95 -1.04 -6.75
C GLY A 116 0.87 -2.13 -5.68
N THR A 117 0.36 -3.31 -6.03
CA THR A 117 0.31 -4.45 -5.09
C THR A 117 1.64 -5.16 -4.91
N ASP A 118 2.50 -5.13 -5.94
CA ASP A 118 3.85 -5.69 -5.86
C ASP A 118 4.78 -4.77 -5.04
N ALA A 119 4.61 -3.45 -5.17
CA ALA A 119 5.21 -2.46 -4.29
C ALA A 119 4.78 -2.67 -2.83
N GLY A 120 3.47 -2.81 -2.58
CA GLY A 120 2.94 -3.11 -1.25
C GLY A 120 3.54 -4.37 -0.63
N LYS A 121 3.69 -5.46 -1.40
CA LYS A 121 4.38 -6.68 -0.94
C LYS A 121 5.85 -6.41 -0.62
N SER A 122 6.55 -5.64 -1.45
CA SER A 122 7.96 -5.29 -1.24
C SER A 122 8.15 -4.56 0.10
N TRP A 123 7.39 -3.49 0.30
CA TRP A 123 7.42 -2.67 1.52
C TRP A 123 7.03 -3.48 2.77
N TRP A 124 5.93 -4.24 2.72
CA TRP A 124 5.52 -5.09 3.84
C TRP A 124 6.46 -6.27 4.12
N SER A 125 7.31 -6.66 3.15
CA SER A 125 8.30 -7.72 3.38
C SER A 125 9.41 -7.32 4.34
N GLU A 126 9.56 -6.03 4.65
CA GLU A 126 10.47 -5.54 5.68
C GLU A 126 10.15 -6.09 7.07
N LEU A 127 8.86 -6.26 7.41
CA LEU A 127 8.45 -6.81 8.70
C LEU A 127 9.05 -8.19 8.99
N PRO A 128 8.83 -9.23 8.15
CA PRO A 128 9.39 -10.56 8.41
C PRO A 128 10.89 -10.67 8.08
N LYS A 129 11.49 -9.74 7.32
CA LYS A 129 12.90 -9.83 6.90
C LYS A 129 13.86 -9.02 7.77
N LEU A 130 13.42 -7.85 8.24
CA LEU A 130 14.30 -6.82 8.82
C LEU A 130 13.86 -6.43 10.23
N TYR A 131 12.55 -6.29 10.48
CA TYR A 131 12.02 -5.77 11.74
C TYR A 131 12.30 -6.74 12.90
N GLU A 132 13.21 -6.35 13.78
CA GLU A 132 13.54 -7.11 14.99
C GLU A 132 12.42 -7.06 16.03
N ASN A 133 12.45 -7.96 17.00
CA ASN A 133 11.47 -8.02 18.06
C ASN A 133 11.42 -6.70 18.86
N ASN A 134 10.32 -5.97 18.71
CA ASN A 134 10.08 -4.69 19.35
C ASN A 134 8.72 -4.72 20.07
N PRO A 135 8.64 -5.33 21.27
CA PRO A 135 7.37 -5.56 21.95
C PRO A 135 6.65 -4.27 22.39
N SER A 136 7.38 -3.17 22.62
CA SER A 136 6.77 -1.87 22.93
C SER A 136 6.17 -1.18 21.70
N ASN A 137 6.51 -1.65 20.50
CA ASN A 137 6.11 -1.08 19.21
C ASN A 137 6.49 0.41 19.04
N ASN A 138 7.50 0.88 19.78
CA ASN A 138 7.99 2.26 19.68
C ASN A 138 8.99 2.41 18.52
N MET A 139 8.84 3.47 17.73
CA MET A 139 9.72 3.79 16.61
C MET A 139 10.96 4.57 17.07
N THR A 140 11.92 3.87 17.67
CA THR A 140 13.21 4.46 18.08
C THR A 140 14.16 4.63 16.90
N TRP A 141 15.23 5.41 17.04
CA TRP A 141 16.29 5.50 16.04
C TRP A 141 16.93 4.14 15.70
N LYS A 142 17.06 3.25 16.69
CA LYS A 142 17.54 1.88 16.47
C LYS A 142 16.60 1.09 15.57
N VAL A 143 15.28 1.23 15.75
CA VAL A 143 14.27 0.55 14.92
C VAL A 143 14.26 1.18 13.52
N ALA A 144 14.24 2.50 13.41
CA ALA A 144 14.29 3.21 12.14
C ALA A 144 15.52 2.83 11.29
N GLY A 145 16.68 2.67 11.95
CA GLY A 145 17.94 2.26 11.32
C GLY A 145 17.94 0.84 10.73
N GLN A 146 16.90 0.02 10.97
CA GLN A 146 16.79 -1.33 10.40
C GLN A 146 16.33 -1.34 8.93
N GLY A 147 15.97 -0.18 8.35
CA GLY A 147 15.44 -0.12 6.99
C GLY A 147 14.01 -0.65 6.89
N VAL A 148 13.19 -0.34 7.89
CA VAL A 148 11.78 -0.80 8.03
C VAL A 148 10.77 0.34 7.81
N LEU A 149 11.23 1.43 7.19
CA LEU A 149 10.46 2.68 7.08
C LEU A 149 9.32 2.57 6.08
N HIS A 150 9.36 1.63 5.13
CA HIS A 150 8.25 1.46 4.22
C HIS A 150 7.13 0.66 4.88
N PHE A 151 7.46 -0.38 5.66
CA PHE A 151 6.49 -1.15 6.45
C PHE A 151 5.83 -0.29 7.54
N THR A 152 6.61 0.53 8.24
CA THR A 152 6.11 1.28 9.41
C THR A 152 5.25 2.50 9.06
N GLN A 153 5.25 2.94 7.79
CA GLN A 153 4.38 3.99 7.27
C GLN A 153 2.97 3.47 6.96
#